data_AF-A0A3N5T0U1-F1
#
_entry.id   AF-A0A3N5T0U1-F1
#
_cell.length_a   1.000
_cell.length_b   1.000
_cell.length_c   1.000
_cell.angle_alpha   90.00
_cell.angle_beta   90.00
_cell.angle_gamma   90.00
#
_symmetry.space_group_name_H-M   'P 1'
#
loop_
_entity.id
_entity.type
_entity.pdbx_description
1 polymer ?
#
loop_
_entity_poly.entity_id
_entity_poly.type
_entity_poly.pdbx_seq_one_letter_code
_entity_poly.pdbx_strand_id
1 'polypeptide(L)'
;MKTQNPTNSYKEIQIKTATPAKLVLMLYDGAIKFINLAIEGMNAKHNGYEKTSNSIMKAQDIITELMVSLDFDKGGAIAKNLFSLYIYLNR
;
A
#
# COMPACT_ATOMS: atom_id res chain seq x y z
N MET A 1 -5.12 -4.31 32.21
CA MET A 1 -6.39 -4.26 31.44
C MET A 1 -6.11 -3.50 30.16
N LYS A 2 -5.98 -4.18 29.00
CA LYS A 2 -5.66 -3.51 27.71
C LYS A 2 -6.90 -2.75 27.26
N THR A 3 -6.85 -1.42 27.31
CA THR A 3 -7.84 -0.56 26.67
C THR A 3 -7.79 -0.83 25.17
N GLN A 4 -8.77 -1.59 24.65
CA GLN A 4 -8.95 -1.73 23.20
C GLN A 4 -9.18 -0.32 22.64
N ASN A 5 -8.23 0.15 21.84
CA ASN A 5 -8.28 1.46 21.21
C ASN A 5 -9.50 1.50 20.27
N PRO A 6 -10.53 2.31 20.54
CA PRO A 6 -11.79 2.28 19.77
C PRO A 6 -11.54 2.47 18.27
N THR A 7 -10.52 3.27 17.92
CA THR A 7 -10.07 3.55 16.56
C THR A 7 -9.64 2.31 15.78
N ASN A 8 -9.11 1.28 16.44
CA ASN A 8 -8.69 0.04 15.78
C ASN A 8 -9.90 -0.80 15.37
N SER A 9 -10.91 -0.91 16.24
CA SER A 9 -12.15 -1.64 15.95
C SER A 9 -12.92 -1.00 14.79
N TYR A 10 -12.96 0.34 14.70
CA TYR A 10 -13.59 1.03 13.56
C TYR A 10 -12.88 0.75 12.22
N LYS A 11 -11.54 0.73 12.20
CA LYS A 11 -10.78 0.39 10.99
C LYS A 11 -11.03 -1.05 10.57
N GLU A 12 -11.06 -1.97 11.52
CA GLU A 12 -11.30 -3.39 11.25
C GLU A 12 -12.69 -3.61 10.65
N ILE A 13 -13.72 -2.94 11.20
CA ILE A 13 -15.08 -3.00 10.63
C ILE A 13 -15.11 -2.42 9.22
N GLN A 14 -14.49 -1.25 9.00
CA GLN A 14 -14.42 -0.64 7.66
C GLN A 14 -13.75 -1.56 6.64
N ILE A 15 -12.69 -2.28 7.01
CA ILE A 15 -12.03 -3.23 6.12
C ILE A 15 -12.95 -4.42 5.83
N LYS A 16 -13.56 -5.00 6.87
CA LYS A 16 -14.42 -6.20 6.72
C LYS A 16 -15.69 -5.96 5.90
N THR A 17 -16.19 -4.72 5.87
CA THR A 17 -17.41 -4.37 5.11
C THR A 17 -17.12 -3.63 3.80
N ALA A 18 -15.85 -3.35 3.49
CA ALA A 18 -15.47 -2.69 2.26
C ALA A 18 -15.73 -3.58 1.04
N THR A 19 -16.15 -2.95 -0.06
CA THR A 19 -16.22 -3.61 -1.36
C THR A 19 -14.81 -3.88 -1.89
N PRO A 20 -14.62 -4.85 -2.81
CA PRO A 20 -13.30 -5.12 -3.42
C PRO A 20 -12.67 -3.87 -4.03
N ALA A 21 -13.44 -3.05 -4.74
CA ALA A 21 -12.96 -1.79 -5.30
C ALA A 21 -12.49 -0.80 -4.21
N LYS A 22 -13.18 -0.76 -3.06
CA LYS A 22 -12.79 0.09 -1.94
C LYS A 22 -11.50 -0.42 -1.27
N LEU A 23 -11.30 -1.73 -1.18
CA LEU A 23 -10.04 -2.31 -0.70
C LEU A 23 -8.86 -1.95 -1.61
N VAL A 24 -9.04 -2.02 -2.93
CA VAL A 24 -8.02 -1.58 -3.90
C VAL A 24 -7.69 -0.11 -3.72
N LEU A 25 -8.69 0.76 -3.55
CA LEU A 25 -8.45 2.19 -3.27
C LEU A 25 -7.68 2.41 -1.97
N MET A 26 -8.01 1.65 -0.90
CA MET A 26 -7.29 1.73 0.37
C MET A 26 -5.83 1.27 0.26
N LEU A 27 -5.53 0.28 -0.60
CA LEU A 27 -4.15 -0.10 -0.92
C LEU A 27 -3.41 1.06 -1.60
N TYR A 28 -4.01 1.69 -2.62
CA TYR A 28 -3.41 2.87 -3.25
C TYR A 28 -3.17 4.01 -2.26
N ASP A 29 -4.14 4.33 -1.40
CA ASP A 29 -3.98 5.33 -0.33
C ASP A 29 -2.82 4.97 0.60
N GLY A 30 -2.69 3.69 0.96
CA GLY A 30 -1.59 3.16 1.77
C GLY A 30 -0.23 3.31 1.10
N ALA A 31 -0.10 2.91 -0.17
CA ALA A 31 1.14 3.03 -0.94
C ALA A 31 1.58 4.49 -1.05
N ILE A 32 0.68 5.40 -1.45
CA ILE A 32 0.96 6.83 -1.57
C ILE A 32 1.42 7.40 -0.23
N LYS A 33 0.74 7.05 0.86
CA LYS A 33 1.13 7.46 2.21
C LYS A 33 2.56 7.02 2.54
N PHE A 34 2.92 5.76 2.30
CA PHE A 34 4.26 5.27 2.62
C PHE A 34 5.34 5.88 1.72
N ILE A 35 5.04 6.12 0.44
CA ILE A 35 5.94 6.87 -0.45
C ILE A 35 6.21 8.28 0.10
N ASN A 36 5.17 9.01 0.53
CA ASN A 36 5.32 10.33 1.12
C ASN A 36 6.15 10.27 2.42
N LEU A 37 5.94 9.27 3.27
CA LEU A 37 6.75 9.06 4.48
C LEU A 37 8.21 8.74 4.16
N ALA A 38 8.49 8.03 3.07
CA ALA A 38 9.84 7.79 2.59
C ALA A 38 10.50 9.11 2.14
N ILE A 39 9.78 9.94 1.38
CA ILE A 39 10.26 11.28 0.96
C ILE A 39 10.57 12.17 2.16
N GLU A 40 9.68 12.20 3.17
CA GLU A 40 9.95 12.90 4.42
C GLU A 40 11.20 12.37 5.14
N GLY A 41 11.39 11.04 5.16
CA GLY A 41 12.56 10.39 5.73
C GLY A 41 13.85 10.80 5.02
N MET A 42 13.84 10.84 3.68
CA MET A 42 14.99 11.25 2.87
C MET A 42 15.38 12.71 3.12
N ASN A 43 14.39 13.57 3.38
CA ASN A 43 14.60 14.99 3.65
C ASN A 43 14.96 15.29 5.12
N ALA A 44 14.95 14.30 6.01
CA ALA A 44 15.27 14.50 7.41
C ALA A 44 16.78 14.73 7.61
N LYS A 45 17.14 15.79 8.35
CA LYS A 45 18.54 16.20 8.57
C LYS A 45 19.40 15.16 9.29
N HIS A 46 18.80 14.30 10.11
CA HIS A 46 19.49 13.25 10.86
C HIS A 46 18.67 11.95 10.90
N ASN A 47 19.34 10.80 10.74
CA ASN A 47 18.80 9.46 10.97
C ASN A 47 17.50 9.11 10.20
N GLY A 48 17.29 9.71 9.03
CA GLY A 48 16.13 9.45 8.18
C GLY A 48 16.16 8.10 7.44
N TYR A 49 17.31 7.42 7.41
CA TYR A 49 17.52 6.20 6.61
C TYR A 49 16.59 5.05 7.02
N GLU A 50 16.41 4.81 8.31
CA GLU A 50 15.53 3.73 8.79
C GLU A 50 14.07 4.01 8.44
N LYS A 51 13.59 5.25 8.66
CA LYS A 51 12.23 5.67 8.26
C LYS A 51 12.05 5.51 6.75
N THR A 52 13.05 5.92 5.97
CA THR A 52 13.04 5.82 4.51
C THR A 52 12.92 4.36 4.06
N SER A 53 13.86 3.51 4.49
CA SER A 53 13.90 2.09 4.12
C SER A 53 12.61 1.36 4.51
N ASN A 54 12.15 1.53 5.75
CA ASN A 54 10.94 0.89 6.24
C ASN A 54 9.69 1.36 5.49
N SER A 55 9.64 2.63 5.07
CA SER A 55 8.51 3.17 4.32
C SER A 55 8.52 2.68 2.87
N ILE A 56 9.69 2.59 2.24
CA ILE A 56 9.85 2.01 0.89
C ILE A 56 9.40 0.55 0.88
N MET A 57 9.88 -0.26 1.83
CA MET A 57 9.49 -1.67 1.93
C MET A 57 7.97 -1.84 2.04
N LYS A 58 7.32 -1.02 2.88
CA LYS A 58 5.84 -1.07 3.02
C LYS A 58 5.10 -0.64 1.76
N ALA A 59 5.63 0.34 1.02
CA ALA A 59 5.05 0.69 -0.28
C ALA A 59 5.19 -0.46 -1.28
N GLN A 60 6.36 -1.10 -1.35
CA GLN A 60 6.62 -2.24 -2.22
C GLN A 60 5.77 -3.46 -1.88
N ASP A 61 5.53 -3.74 -0.59
CA ASP A 61 4.62 -4.80 -0.16
C ASP A 61 3.20 -4.57 -0.69
N ILE A 62 2.71 -3.32 -0.63
CA ILE A 62 1.39 -2.95 -1.14
C ILE A 62 1.33 -3.06 -2.67
N ILE A 63 2.35 -2.57 -3.39
CA ILE A 63 2.40 -2.70 -4.86
C ILE A 63 2.46 -4.16 -5.26
N THR A 64 3.15 -5.00 -4.49
CA THR A 64 3.19 -6.46 -4.70
C THR A 64 1.81 -7.08 -4.51
N GLU A 65 1.07 -6.67 -3.48
CA GLU A 65 -0.31 -7.13 -3.26
C GLU A 65 -1.25 -6.71 -4.41
N LEU A 66 -1.14 -5.46 -4.88
CA LEU A 66 -1.88 -4.97 -6.05
C LEU A 66 -1.52 -5.75 -7.33
N MET A 67 -0.28 -6.22 -7.44
CA MET A 67 0.20 -7.00 -8.57
C MET A 67 -0.33 -8.44 -8.55
N VAL A 68 -0.29 -9.12 -7.40
CA VAL A 68 -0.80 -10.51 -7.27
C VAL A 68 -2.32 -10.60 -7.32
N SER A 69 -3.03 -9.51 -7.02
CA SER A 69 -4.50 -9.44 -7.08
C SER A 69 -5.06 -9.18 -8.48
N LEU A 70 -4.22 -9.01 -9.51
CA LEU A 70 -4.68 -8.83 -10.88
C LEU A 70 -5.32 -10.11 -11.44
N ASP A 71 -6.53 -9.97 -11.98
CA ASP A 71 -7.19 -11.02 -12.75
C ASP A 71 -6.81 -10.87 -14.23
N PHE A 72 -5.94 -11.75 -14.72
CA PHE A 72 -5.46 -11.70 -16.10
C PHE A 72 -6.48 -12.23 -17.11
N ASP A 73 -7.37 -13.13 -16.68
CA ASP A 73 -8.39 -13.72 -17.54
C ASP A 73 -9.49 -12.71 -17.85
N LYS A 74 -9.99 -12.02 -16.83
CA LYS A 74 -11.02 -10.98 -16.98
C LYS A 74 -10.44 -9.62 -17.34
N GLY A 75 -9.25 -9.30 -16.85
CA GLY A 75 -8.63 -7.98 -17.02
C GLY A 75 -7.88 -7.80 -18.36
N GLY A 76 -7.56 -8.89 -19.07
CA GLY A 76 -6.99 -8.85 -20.42
C GLY A 76 -5.82 -7.88 -20.56
N ALA A 77 -5.94 -6.91 -21.49
CA ALA A 77 -4.90 -5.92 -21.75
C ALA A 77 -4.65 -4.97 -20.56
N ILE A 78 -5.68 -4.63 -19.78
CA ILE A 78 -5.55 -3.72 -18.63
C ILE A 78 -4.71 -4.39 -17.54
N ALA A 79 -4.99 -5.66 -17.22
CA ALA A 79 -4.20 -6.40 -16.23
C ALA A 79 -2.73 -6.50 -16.65
N LYS A 80 -2.44 -6.76 -17.93
CA LYS A 80 -1.05 -6.81 -18.45
C LYS A 80 -0.32 -5.48 -18.33
N ASN A 81 -1.01 -4.36 -18.62
CA ASN A 81 -0.44 -3.02 -18.50
C ASN A 81 -0.19 -2.65 -17.03
N LEU A 82 -1.14 -2.93 -16.14
CA LEU A 82 -0.98 -2.71 -14.70
C LEU A 82 0.15 -3.56 -14.13
N PHE A 83 0.24 -4.84 -14.50
CA PHE A 83 1.33 -5.71 -14.08
C PHE A 83 2.70 -5.16 -14.49
N SER A 84 2.83 -4.69 -15.74
CA SER A 84 4.06 -4.07 -16.23
C SER A 84 4.42 -2.80 -15.47
N LEU A 85 3.42 -1.98 -15.15
CA LEU A 85 3.61 -0.77 -14.34
C LEU A 85 4.05 -1.12 -12.91
N TYR A 86 3.41 -2.09 -12.26
CA TYR A 86 3.76 -2.50 -10.90
C TYR A 86 5.15 -3.13 -10.83
N ILE A 87 5.56 -3.91 -11.84
CA ILE A 87 6.95 -4.36 -11.97
C ILE A 87 7.90 -3.18 -12.03
N TYR A 88 7.60 -2.17 -12.84
CA TYR A 88 8.45 -0.98 -12.95
C TYR A 88 8.57 -0.24 -11.61
N LEU A 89 7.48 -0.11 -10.86
CA LEU A 89 7.46 0.55 -9.55
C LEU A 89 8.24 -0.21 -8.46
N ASN A 90 8.40 -1.53 -8.60
CA ASN A 90 9.12 -2.38 -7.64
C ASN A 90 10.59 -2.66 -8.03
N ARG A 91 11.09 -2.06 -9.10
CA ARG A 91 12.51 -2.12 -9.49
C ARG A 91 13.30 -0.99 -8.86
#